data_AF-A0A3D9BZY4-F1
#
_entry.id   AF-A0A3D9BZY4-F1
#
_cell.length_a   1.000
_cell.length_b   1.000
_cell.length_c   1.000
_cell.angle_alpha   90.00
_cell.angle_beta   90.00
_cell.angle_gamma   90.00
#
_symmetry.space_group_name_H-M   'P 1'
#
loop_
_entity.id
_entity.type
_entity.pdbx_description
1 polymer ?
#
loop_
_entity_poly.entity_id
_entity_poly.type
_entity_poly.pdbx_seq_one_letter_code
_entity_poly.pdbx_strand_id
1 'polypeptide(L)'
;MKKLLTALLFGLAVLSQTACKHPGKDAETITAATPENTDDISKDVYVDSYGEKIEVTINRTKNIATVHLNGKTYDLKKSEALPDYTASNEEYQYSEIKGNITFLKKNVDMVLFHLKQTKKESGPAKMASY
;
A
#
# COMPACT_ATOMS: atom_id res chain seq x y z
N MET A 1 40.55 16.50 -20.57
CA MET A 1 41.07 15.32 -21.32
C MET A 1 42.44 14.93 -20.78
N LYS A 2 42.57 13.76 -20.16
CA LYS A 2 43.72 12.83 -20.33
C LYS A 2 43.48 11.59 -19.48
N LYS A 3 43.50 10.47 -20.18
CA LYS A 3 43.34 9.10 -19.71
C LYS A 3 44.60 8.69 -18.94
N LEU A 4 44.46 7.82 -17.94
CA LEU A 4 45.54 6.93 -17.54
C LEU A 4 44.96 5.58 -17.10
N LEU A 5 45.23 4.60 -17.96
CA LEU A 5 45.02 3.16 -17.82
C LEU A 5 46.09 2.55 -16.92
N THR A 6 45.72 1.63 -16.02
CA THR A 6 46.38 0.33 -15.74
C THR A 6 45.60 -0.33 -14.59
N ALA A 7 44.76 -1.35 -14.80
CA ALA A 7 45.08 -2.76 -15.07
C ALA A 7 46.09 -3.35 -14.07
N LEU A 8 45.59 -4.05 -13.05
CA LEU A 8 46.31 -5.19 -12.47
C LEU A 8 45.30 -6.22 -11.92
N LEU A 9 45.21 -7.35 -12.64
CA LEU A 9 44.73 -8.63 -12.14
C LEU A 9 45.68 -9.12 -11.03
N PHE A 10 45.13 -9.53 -9.90
CA PHE A 10 45.58 -10.63 -9.01
C PHE A 10 44.44 -10.78 -7.99
N GLY A 11 43.93 -11.92 -7.60
CA GLY A 11 44.35 -13.30 -7.74
C GLY A 11 43.49 -14.07 -6.73
N LEU A 12 42.99 -15.21 -7.16
CA LEU A 12 42.16 -16.15 -6.42
C LEU A 12 42.80 -16.53 -5.07
N ALA A 13 42.08 -16.37 -3.95
CA ALA A 13 42.38 -17.05 -2.70
C ALA A 13 41.07 -17.56 -2.07
N VAL A 14 41.05 -18.87 -1.93
CA VAL A 14 39.94 -19.75 -1.62
C VAL A 14 40.03 -20.16 -0.14
N LEU A 15 38.87 -20.41 0.48
CA LEU A 15 38.62 -21.14 1.74
C LEU A 15 39.13 -20.54 3.06
N SER A 16 38.20 -20.23 3.95
CA SER A 16 37.93 -21.14 5.09
C SER A 16 36.69 -20.68 5.87
N GLN A 17 35.72 -21.59 5.96
CA GLN A 17 34.61 -21.52 6.90
C GLN A 17 35.13 -22.02 8.26
N THR A 18 34.99 -21.23 9.31
CA THR A 18 34.95 -21.74 10.68
C THR A 18 33.65 -21.28 11.32
N ALA A 19 32.64 -22.14 11.20
CA ALA A 19 31.41 -22.02 11.97
C ALA A 19 31.72 -22.39 13.43
N CYS A 20 31.84 -21.38 14.30
CA CYS A 20 31.90 -21.60 15.74
C CYS A 20 30.53 -22.13 16.21
N LYS A 21 30.44 -23.45 16.41
CA LYS A 21 29.37 -24.06 17.20
C LYS A 21 29.69 -23.86 18.68
N HIS A 22 29.02 -22.91 19.32
CA HIS A 22 28.93 -22.88 20.78
C HIS A 22 27.72 -23.76 21.18
N PRO A 23 27.88 -24.75 22.08
CA PRO A 23 26.77 -25.53 22.58
C PRO A 23 25.82 -24.67 23.42
N GLY A 24 24.52 -24.90 23.21
CA GLY A 24 23.44 -24.16 23.83
C GLY A 24 23.49 -24.18 25.36
N LYS A 25 23.28 -23.01 25.95
CA LYS A 25 22.69 -22.89 27.27
C LYS A 25 21.26 -22.42 27.06
N ASP A 26 20.32 -23.29 27.37
CA ASP A 26 18.89 -22.99 27.42
C ASP A 26 18.68 -21.77 28.32
N ALA A 27 18.41 -20.63 27.69
CA ALA A 27 17.78 -19.51 28.36
C ALA A 27 16.31 -19.60 27.96
N GLU A 28 15.50 -19.96 28.95
CA GLU A 28 14.04 -20.03 28.91
C GLU A 28 13.50 -18.88 28.05
N THR A 29 12.93 -19.26 26.91
CA THR A 29 12.13 -18.34 26.11
C THR A 29 10.87 -18.07 26.94
N ILE A 30 10.89 -17.01 27.73
CA ILE A 30 9.66 -16.35 28.14
C ILE A 30 9.07 -15.81 26.85
N THR A 31 8.21 -16.61 26.20
CA THR A 31 7.29 -16.11 25.19
C THR A 31 6.35 -15.17 25.91
N ALA A 32 6.75 -13.90 26.06
CA ALA A 32 5.80 -12.84 26.27
C ALA A 32 4.78 -12.97 25.15
N ALA A 33 3.52 -13.23 25.52
CA ALA A 33 2.43 -13.21 24.57
C ALA A 33 2.52 -11.86 23.85
N THR A 34 2.91 -11.89 22.58
CA THR A 34 2.85 -10.73 21.72
C THR A 34 1.39 -10.33 21.73
N PRO A 35 1.01 -9.09 22.10
CA PRO A 35 -0.36 -8.67 21.91
C PRO A 35 -0.63 -8.83 20.41
N GLU A 36 -1.48 -9.78 20.05
CA GLU A 36 -1.99 -9.93 18.69
C GLU A 36 -2.88 -8.73 18.40
N ASN A 37 -2.28 -7.57 18.21
CA ASN A 37 -2.94 -6.42 17.62
C ASN A 37 -2.89 -6.65 16.12
N THR A 38 -3.80 -7.49 15.63
CA THR A 38 -3.99 -7.67 14.19
C THR A 38 -4.62 -6.38 13.67
N ASP A 39 -3.83 -5.53 13.04
CA ASP A 39 -4.32 -4.32 12.39
C ASP A 39 -5.44 -4.70 11.38
N ASP A 40 -6.55 -3.97 11.39
CA ASP A 40 -7.58 -4.04 10.35
C ASP A 40 -7.07 -3.29 9.12
N ILE A 41 -6.57 -4.04 8.13
CA ILE A 41 -6.01 -3.52 6.90
C ILE A 41 -6.76 -4.11 5.70
N SER A 42 -7.27 -3.24 4.83
CA SER A 42 -7.74 -3.63 3.49
C SER A 42 -6.86 -3.01 2.41
N LYS A 43 -6.67 -3.74 1.30
CA LYS A 43 -5.95 -3.28 0.13
C LYS A 43 -6.81 -3.51 -1.11
N ASP A 44 -7.02 -2.46 -1.86
CA ASP A 44 -7.84 -2.47 -3.07
C ASP A 44 -7.08 -1.84 -4.25
N VAL A 45 -7.41 -2.31 -5.45
CA VAL A 45 -6.89 -1.79 -6.72
C VAL A 45 -8.07 -1.26 -7.50
N TYR A 46 -8.02 0.02 -7.87
CA TYR A 46 -9.04 0.66 -8.68
C TYR A 46 -8.47 1.01 -10.05
N VAL A 47 -9.29 0.82 -11.08
CA VAL A 47 -8.99 1.21 -12.46
C VAL A 47 -10.14 2.08 -12.96
N ASP A 48 -9.83 3.27 -13.46
CA ASP A 48 -10.86 4.19 -13.97
C ASP A 48 -11.24 3.89 -15.43
N SER A 49 -12.12 4.72 -16.00
CA SER A 49 -12.56 4.59 -17.40
C SER A 49 -11.47 4.85 -18.44
N TYR A 50 -10.37 5.49 -18.05
CA TYR A 50 -9.23 5.80 -18.93
C TYR A 50 -8.11 4.76 -18.80
N GLY A 51 -8.27 3.78 -17.91
CA GLY A 51 -7.26 2.76 -17.64
C GLY A 51 -6.18 3.22 -16.65
N GLU A 52 -6.32 4.39 -16.04
CA GLU A 52 -5.45 4.80 -14.94
C GLU A 52 -5.74 3.90 -13.73
N LYS A 53 -4.68 3.55 -12.97
CA LYS A 53 -4.76 2.64 -11.83
C LYS A 53 -4.26 3.33 -10.57
N ILE A 54 -5.01 3.17 -9.47
CA ILE A 54 -4.52 3.44 -8.12
C ILE A 54 -4.54 2.18 -7.27
N GLU A 55 -3.59 2.09 -6.34
CA GLU A 55 -3.61 1.13 -5.24
C GLU A 55 -3.89 1.87 -3.94
N VAL A 56 -4.87 1.40 -3.17
CA VAL A 56 -5.26 2.02 -1.91
C VAL A 56 -5.15 0.99 -0.80
N THR A 57 -4.40 1.32 0.24
CA THR A 57 -4.34 0.55 1.48
C THR A 57 -4.99 1.37 2.58
N ILE A 58 -5.99 0.82 3.26
CA ILE A 58 -6.67 1.44 4.40
C ILE A 58 -6.32 0.64 5.64
N ASN A 59 -5.64 1.27 6.60
CA ASN A 59 -5.45 0.74 7.94
C ASN A 59 -6.45 1.42 8.88
N ARG A 60 -7.52 0.71 9.24
CA ARG A 60 -8.59 1.23 10.11
C ARG A 60 -8.16 1.32 11.57
N THR A 61 -7.24 0.47 12.01
CA THR A 61 -6.66 0.54 13.36
C THR A 61 -5.85 1.83 13.55
N LYS A 62 -5.09 2.24 12.53
CA LYS A 62 -4.23 3.43 12.55
C LYS A 62 -4.89 4.68 11.97
N ASN A 63 -6.08 4.56 11.38
CA ASN A 63 -6.79 5.64 10.68
C ASN A 63 -5.93 6.31 9.58
N ILE A 64 -5.20 5.49 8.82
CA ILE A 64 -4.33 5.92 7.73
C ILE A 64 -4.79 5.26 6.43
N ALA A 65 -4.86 6.04 5.36
CA ALA A 65 -4.89 5.52 4.00
C ALA A 65 -3.60 5.84 3.26
N THR A 66 -3.05 4.85 2.57
CA THR A 66 -1.90 4.99 1.69
C THR A 66 -2.37 4.79 0.26
N VAL A 67 -2.24 5.81 -0.58
CA VAL A 67 -2.57 5.77 -2.01
C VAL A 67 -1.28 5.68 -2.81
N HIS A 68 -1.24 4.79 -3.79
CA HIS A 68 -0.18 4.71 -4.79
C HIS A 68 -0.74 5.08 -6.16
N LEU A 69 -0.14 6.10 -6.80
CA LEU A 69 -0.51 6.57 -8.14
C LEU A 69 0.77 6.98 -8.88
N ASN A 70 0.95 6.48 -10.11
CA ASN A 70 2.07 6.86 -10.98
C ASN A 70 3.46 6.74 -10.29
N GLY A 71 3.66 5.68 -9.49
CA GLY A 71 4.90 5.42 -8.76
C GLY A 71 5.13 6.30 -7.53
N LYS A 72 4.19 7.19 -7.18
CA LYS A 72 4.21 8.01 -5.97
C LYS A 72 3.32 7.40 -4.89
N THR A 73 3.72 7.62 -3.64
CA THR A 73 2.99 7.16 -2.44
C THR A 73 2.50 8.38 -1.66
N TYR A 74 1.26 8.33 -1.21
CA TYR A 74 0.60 9.40 -0.47
C TYR A 74 -0.02 8.84 0.80
N ASP A 75 0.54 9.22 1.95
CA ASP A 75 -0.04 8.87 3.25
C ASP A 75 -1.02 9.96 3.68
N LEU A 76 -2.23 9.52 4.04
CA LEU A 76 -3.39 10.35 4.30
C LEU A 76 -4.00 9.96 5.65
N LYS A 77 -4.33 10.95 6.48
CA LYS A 77 -5.00 10.71 7.75
C LYS A 77 -6.51 10.74 7.55
N LYS A 78 -7.22 9.74 8.08
CA LYS A 78 -8.69 9.71 8.07
C LYS A 78 -9.24 10.99 8.73
N SER A 79 -10.26 11.56 8.10
CA SER A 79 -11.05 12.65 8.66
C SER A 79 -12.21 12.09 9.46
N GLU A 80 -12.36 12.52 10.71
CA GLU A 80 -13.53 12.20 11.54
C GLU A 80 -14.73 13.13 11.25
N ALA A 81 -14.50 14.22 10.51
CA ALA A 81 -15.52 15.23 10.22
C ALA A 81 -16.21 15.06 8.86
N LEU A 82 -15.70 14.14 8.02
CA LEU A 82 -16.18 13.94 6.66
C LEU A 82 -16.89 12.58 6.54
N PRO A 83 -17.87 12.47 5.63
CA PRO A 83 -18.65 11.25 5.47
C PRO A 83 -17.81 10.07 4.96
N ASP A 84 -18.36 8.87 5.17
CA ASP A 84 -17.82 7.59 4.73
C ASP A 84 -16.32 7.47 5.06
N TYR A 85 -15.52 6.92 4.15
CA TYR A 85 -14.08 6.90 4.32
C TYR A 85 -13.47 8.05 3.52
N THR A 86 -13.11 9.13 4.23
CA THR A 86 -12.36 10.24 3.66
C THR A 86 -11.06 10.44 4.43
N ALA A 87 -9.94 10.56 3.74
CA ALA A 87 -8.63 10.78 4.33
C ALA A 87 -7.87 11.88 3.57
N SER A 88 -7.10 12.70 4.27
CA SER A 88 -6.36 13.79 3.65
C SER A 88 -5.04 14.10 4.36
N ASN A 89 -4.15 14.80 3.66
CA ASN A 89 -2.99 15.50 4.23
C ASN A 89 -3.05 16.97 3.80
N GLU A 90 -1.96 17.73 3.84
CA GLU A 90 -1.97 19.15 3.44
C GLU A 90 -2.38 19.34 1.97
N GLU A 91 -1.89 18.49 1.07
CA GLU A 91 -2.02 18.67 -0.38
C GLU A 91 -3.08 17.79 -1.04
N TYR A 92 -3.39 16.62 -0.48
CA TYR A 92 -4.17 15.58 -1.15
C TYR A 92 -5.34 15.10 -0.29
N GLN A 93 -6.38 14.58 -0.96
CA GLN A 93 -7.53 13.94 -0.33
C GLN A 93 -7.96 12.70 -1.12
N TYR A 94 -8.15 11.60 -0.42
CA TYR A 94 -8.84 10.41 -0.87
C TYR A 94 -10.24 10.39 -0.28
N SER A 95 -11.24 10.06 -1.08
CA SER A 95 -12.60 9.81 -0.60
C SER A 95 -13.22 8.61 -1.30
N GLU A 96 -13.78 7.72 -0.51
CA GLU A 96 -14.66 6.65 -0.94
C GLU A 96 -16.05 6.93 -0.36
N ILE A 97 -16.91 7.50 -1.20
CA ILE A 97 -18.25 7.94 -0.80
C ILE A 97 -19.28 7.15 -1.60
N LYS A 98 -20.06 6.31 -0.92
CA LYS A 98 -21.02 5.39 -1.55
C LYS A 98 -20.40 4.60 -2.72
N GLY A 99 -19.18 4.09 -2.52
CA GLY A 99 -18.42 3.34 -3.53
C GLY A 99 -17.82 4.17 -4.66
N ASN A 100 -18.03 5.49 -4.69
CA ASN A 100 -17.34 6.37 -5.64
C ASN A 100 -15.97 6.74 -5.07
N ILE A 101 -14.93 6.46 -5.84
CA ILE A 101 -13.54 6.72 -5.47
C ILE A 101 -13.11 8.03 -6.10
N THR A 102 -12.54 8.94 -5.31
CA THR A 102 -11.93 10.17 -5.81
C THR A 102 -10.61 10.41 -5.10
N PHE A 103 -9.57 10.75 -5.88
CA PHE A 103 -8.31 11.24 -5.37
C PHE A 103 -8.08 12.65 -5.91
N LEU A 104 -8.00 13.62 -5.00
CA LEU A 104 -7.97 15.05 -5.29
C LEU A 104 -6.65 15.64 -4.79
N LYS A 105 -6.01 16.47 -5.62
CA LYS A 105 -4.98 17.40 -5.20
C LYS A 105 -5.64 18.72 -4.80
N LYS A 106 -5.86 18.90 -3.49
CA LYS A 106 -6.66 19.98 -2.90
C LYS A 106 -6.12 21.37 -3.17
N ASN A 107 -4.80 21.54 -3.15
CA ASN A 107 -4.21 22.88 -3.26
C ASN A 107 -4.43 23.55 -4.62
N VAL A 108 -4.84 22.80 -5.64
CA VAL A 108 -5.12 23.29 -7.00
C VAL A 108 -6.45 22.76 -7.55
N ASP A 109 -7.31 22.22 -6.68
CA ASP A 109 -8.62 21.65 -7.02
C ASP A 109 -8.61 20.69 -8.23
N MET A 110 -7.59 19.84 -8.31
CA MET A 110 -7.38 18.93 -9.44
C MET A 110 -7.70 17.50 -9.06
N VAL A 111 -8.67 16.89 -9.76
CA VAL A 111 -8.97 15.46 -9.64
C VAL A 111 -7.88 14.66 -10.36
N LEU A 112 -7.15 13.85 -9.60
CA LEU A 112 -6.10 12.98 -10.10
C LEU A 112 -6.61 11.58 -10.46
N PHE A 113 -7.70 11.14 -9.84
CA PHE A 113 -8.33 9.86 -10.14
C PHE A 113 -9.81 9.92 -9.76
N HIS A 114 -10.68 9.34 -10.59
CA HIS A 114 -12.09 9.20 -10.25
C HIS A 114 -12.69 7.92 -10.83
N LEU A 115 -13.32 7.13 -9.97
CA LEU A 115 -14.08 5.94 -10.35
C LEU A 115 -15.48 6.03 -9.77
N LYS A 116 -16.49 6.00 -10.63
CA LYS A 116 -17.88 5.84 -10.20
C LYS A 116 -18.18 4.38 -9.96
N GLN A 117 -18.89 4.08 -8.88
CA GLN A 117 -19.43 2.75 -8.69
C GLN A 117 -20.46 2.50 -9.80
N THR A 118 -20.16 1.56 -10.70
CA THR A 118 -21.22 1.00 -11.53
C THR A 118 -22.08 0.16 -10.61
N LYS A 119 -23.38 0.48 -10.48
CA LYS A 119 -24.31 -0.46 -9.86
C LYS A 119 -24.13 -1.77 -10.62
N LYS A 120 -23.67 -2.84 -9.96
CA LYS A 120 -23.88 -4.17 -10.50
C LYS A 120 -25.37 -4.26 -10.75
N GLU A 121 -25.79 -4.24 -12.01
CA GLU A 121 -27.12 -4.75 -12.35
C GLU A 121 -27.20 -6.10 -11.67
N SER A 122 -28.13 -6.22 -10.72
CA SER A 122 -28.56 -7.50 -10.19
C SER A 122 -28.70 -8.43 -11.39
N GLY A 123 -27.99 -9.57 -11.36
CA GLY A 123 -27.94 -10.53 -12.47
C GLY A 123 -29.33 -10.86 -13.04
N PRO A 124 -29.38 -11.43 -14.25
CA PRO A 124 -30.59 -11.48 -15.08
C PRO A 124 -31.81 -11.84 -14.23
N ALA A 125 -32.76 -10.90 -14.14
CA ALA A 125 -33.99 -11.08 -13.41
C ALA A 125 -34.58 -12.43 -13.83
N LYS A 126 -34.64 -13.39 -12.91
CA LYS A 126 -35.26 -14.68 -13.19
C LYS A 126 -36.73 -14.40 -13.51
N MET A 127 -37.07 -14.41 -14.79
CA MET A 127 -38.45 -14.37 -15.21
C MET A 127 -39.12 -15.64 -14.67
N ALA A 128 -40.09 -15.45 -13.78
CA ALA A 128 -40.97 -16.54 -13.37
C ALA A 128 -41.74 -17.01 -14.61
N SER A 129 -41.54 -18.26 -15.01
CA SER A 129 -42.43 -18.93 -15.97
C SER A 129 -43.65 -19.43 -15.18
N TYR A 130 -44.83 -19.07 -15.68
CA TYR A 130 -46.13 -19.61 -15.26
C TYR A 130 -46.42 -20.92 -16.00
#